data_AF-A0A917QPX0-F1
#
_entry.id   AF-A0A917QPX0-F1
#
_cell.length_a   1.000
_cell.length_b   1.000
_cell.length_c   1.000
_cell.angle_alpha   90.00
_cell.angle_beta   90.00
_cell.angle_gamma   90.00
#
_symmetry.space_group_name_H-M   'P 1'
#
loop_
_entity.id
_entity.type
_entity.pdbx_description
1 polymer ?
#
loop_
_entity_poly.entity_id
_entity_poly.type
_entity_poly.pdbx_seq_one_letter_code
_entity_poly.pdbx_strand_id
1 'polypeptide(L)'
;MVEGPEELLRDEEVTCHSPGCDGRRRLSVALQPWTPHPRRMPVSPDTRGLCQSVFEPGQVELAVMALETYAGPDEAWIHQAAIRLSDGQLHRLAHWLNSAERELGTFRWYAGEPADVSLESHRFAVEFINGLIDKDAPRPPEPH
;
A
#
# COMPACT_ATOMS: atom_id res chain seq x y z
N MET A 1 -15.23 -10.04 -47.04
CA MET A 1 -14.48 -9.09 -47.89
C MET A 1 -14.35 -7.78 -47.13
N VAL A 2 -13.26 -7.04 -47.37
CA VAL A 2 -12.62 -5.98 -46.56
C VAL A 2 -11.65 -6.58 -45.51
N GLU A 3 -10.38 -6.88 -45.83
CA GLU A 3 -9.19 -6.07 -46.18
C GLU A 3 -8.27 -5.79 -44.95
N GLY A 4 -6.96 -6.02 -45.12
CA GLY A 4 -5.90 -6.01 -44.09
C GLY A 4 -5.45 -4.62 -43.60
N PRO A 5 -4.28 -4.48 -42.93
CA PRO A 5 -3.00 -4.81 -43.56
C PRO A 5 -1.97 -5.58 -42.71
N GLU A 6 -0.99 -6.11 -43.45
CA GLU A 6 0.31 -6.63 -43.06
C GLU A 6 1.21 -5.61 -42.33
N GLU A 7 2.39 -6.09 -41.93
CA GLU A 7 3.56 -5.39 -41.38
C GLU A 7 3.50 -5.13 -39.86
N LEU A 8 4.50 -5.43 -39.03
CA LEU A 8 5.93 -5.57 -39.26
C LEU A 8 6.51 -6.33 -38.04
N LEU A 9 6.88 -7.61 -38.20
CA LEU A 9 7.75 -8.27 -37.22
C LEU A 9 9.13 -7.61 -37.36
N ARG A 10 9.42 -6.65 -36.48
CA ARG A 10 10.78 -6.18 -36.30
C ARG A 10 11.56 -7.28 -35.60
N ASP A 11 12.35 -8.01 -36.36
CA ASP A 11 13.51 -8.74 -35.84
C ASP A 11 14.48 -7.69 -35.28
N GLU A 12 14.33 -7.36 -33.99
CA GLU A 12 15.37 -6.63 -33.28
C GLU A 12 16.46 -7.64 -32.91
N GLU A 13 17.37 -7.85 -33.86
CA GLU A 13 18.54 -8.70 -33.71
C GLU A 13 19.51 -8.04 -32.72
N VAL A 14 19.34 -8.33 -31.43
CA VAL A 14 20.33 -7.92 -30.40
C VAL A 14 21.56 -8.79 -30.57
N THR A 15 22.53 -8.28 -31.32
CA THR A 15 23.83 -8.93 -31.53
C THR A 15 24.68 -8.80 -30.27
N CYS A 16 24.66 -9.82 -29.41
CA CYS A 16 25.59 -9.93 -28.30
C CYS A 16 27.03 -10.08 -28.83
N HIS A 17 27.81 -9.00 -28.77
CA HIS A 17 29.26 -9.02 -29.03
C HIS A 17 30.02 -9.49 -27.78
N SER A 18 29.79 -10.74 -27.36
CA SER A 18 30.59 -11.37 -26.32
C SER A 18 30.94 -12.80 -26.73
N PRO A 19 32.24 -13.16 -26.77
CA PRO A 19 32.66 -14.49 -27.17
C PRO A 19 32.30 -15.48 -26.05
N GLY A 20 31.36 -16.39 -26.31
CA GLY A 20 31.05 -17.50 -25.39
C GLY A 20 29.59 -17.90 -25.22
N CYS A 21 28.62 -17.31 -25.92
CA CYS A 21 27.23 -17.74 -25.85
C CYS A 21 26.88 -18.72 -26.99
N ASP A 22 27.33 -19.97 -26.85
CA ASP A 22 26.74 -21.09 -27.56
C ASP A 22 25.62 -21.66 -26.67
N GLY A 23 24.38 -21.61 -27.13
CA GLY A 23 23.25 -22.05 -26.32
C GLY A 23 21.92 -21.41 -26.70
N ARG A 24 21.29 -22.01 -27.70
CA ARG A 24 19.91 -21.76 -28.14
C ARG A 24 18.94 -21.91 -26.96
N ARG A 25 18.60 -20.82 -26.25
CA ARG A 25 17.50 -20.80 -25.28
C ARG A 25 16.29 -20.13 -25.91
N ARG A 26 15.31 -20.95 -26.32
CA ARG A 26 13.94 -20.46 -26.51
C ARG A 26 13.43 -19.98 -25.16
N LEU A 27 13.33 -18.67 -24.98
CA LEU A 27 12.46 -18.10 -23.95
C LEU A 27 11.02 -18.26 -24.44
N SER A 28 10.42 -19.40 -24.12
CA SER A 28 8.97 -19.50 -24.11
C SER A 28 8.48 -18.59 -23.00
N VAL A 29 8.08 -17.37 -23.34
CA VAL A 29 7.25 -16.55 -22.46
C VAL A 29 5.91 -17.28 -22.36
N ALA A 30 5.79 -18.12 -21.34
CA ALA A 30 4.49 -18.64 -20.96
C ALA A 30 3.70 -17.42 -20.46
N LEU A 31 2.71 -17.00 -21.25
CA LEU A 31 1.60 -16.19 -20.74
C LEU A 31 0.96 -17.02 -19.62
N GLN A 32 1.43 -16.81 -18.39
CA GLN A 32 0.82 -17.47 -17.26
C GLN A 32 -0.60 -16.93 -17.11
N PRO A 33 -1.62 -17.79 -17.07
CA PRO A 33 -2.98 -17.36 -16.80
C PRO A 33 -3.00 -16.67 -15.43
N TRP A 34 -3.73 -15.56 -15.33
CA TRP A 34 -3.95 -14.83 -14.09
C TRP A 34 -4.34 -15.81 -12.99
N THR A 35 -3.44 -16.07 -12.06
CA THR A 35 -3.76 -16.79 -10.83
C THR A 35 -4.43 -15.78 -9.89
N PRO A 36 -5.68 -16.03 -9.46
CA PRO A 36 -6.28 -15.21 -8.42
C PRO A 36 -5.38 -15.30 -7.19
N HIS A 37 -4.91 -14.15 -6.73
CA HIS A 37 -4.13 -14.03 -5.50
C HIS A 37 -4.92 -14.65 -4.34
N PRO A 38 -4.25 -15.20 -3.31
CA PRO A 38 -4.94 -15.77 -2.15
C PRO A 38 -5.98 -14.76 -1.67
N ARG A 39 -7.22 -15.26 -1.46
CA ARG A 39 -8.41 -14.48 -1.10
C ARG A 39 -8.03 -13.35 -0.16
N ARG A 40 -8.25 -12.09 -0.57
CA ARG A 40 -8.18 -10.95 0.35
C ARG A 40 -8.98 -11.32 1.58
N MET A 41 -8.34 -11.34 2.74
CA MET A 41 -9.05 -11.58 3.97
C MET A 41 -9.91 -10.35 4.25
N PRO A 42 -11.23 -10.51 4.46
CA PRO A 42 -12.05 -9.39 4.86
C PRO A 42 -11.53 -8.85 6.19
N VAL A 43 -11.52 -7.52 6.32
CA VAL A 43 -11.14 -6.84 7.56
C VAL A 43 -11.96 -7.38 8.73
N SER A 44 -11.29 -7.67 9.85
CA SER A 44 -11.93 -8.28 11.02
C SER A 44 -13.06 -7.39 11.58
N PRO A 45 -14.09 -7.95 12.24
CA PRO A 45 -15.14 -7.17 12.90
C PRO A 45 -14.60 -6.15 13.89
N ASP A 46 -13.54 -6.51 14.64
CA ASP A 46 -12.90 -5.63 15.62
C ASP A 46 -12.24 -4.43 14.93
N THR A 47 -11.52 -4.67 13.83
CA THR A 47 -10.91 -3.61 13.03
C THR A 47 -11.99 -2.69 12.42
N ARG A 48 -13.11 -3.26 11.94
CA ARG A 48 -14.24 -2.49 11.43
C ARG A 48 -14.90 -1.65 12.53
N GLY A 49 -15.06 -2.19 13.74
CA GLY A 49 -15.52 -1.44 14.91
C GLY A 49 -14.58 -0.30 15.28
N LEU A 50 -13.27 -0.52 15.18
CA LEU A 50 -12.28 0.54 15.40
C LEU A 50 -12.40 1.65 14.33
N CYS A 51 -12.60 1.30 13.05
CA CYS A 51 -12.87 2.29 12.00
C CYS A 51 -14.09 3.15 12.32
N GLN A 52 -15.19 2.54 12.78
CA GLN A 52 -16.41 3.26 13.15
C GLN A 52 -16.21 4.22 14.33
N SER A 53 -15.22 3.96 15.19
CA SER A 53 -14.92 4.81 16.34
C SER A 53 -13.97 5.98 16.03
N VAL A 54 -13.24 5.92 14.91
CA VAL A 54 -12.17 6.87 14.57
C VAL A 54 -12.51 7.72 13.35
N PHE A 55 -13.18 7.15 12.34
CA PHE A 55 -13.51 7.85 11.10
C PHE A 55 -14.95 8.36 11.13
N GLU A 56 -15.19 9.44 10.38
CA GLU A 56 -16.54 9.91 10.10
C GLU A 56 -17.38 8.81 9.43
N PRO A 57 -18.70 8.70 9.69
CA PRO A 57 -19.53 7.62 9.15
C PRO A 57 -19.45 7.47 7.61
N GLY A 58 -19.32 8.59 6.89
CA GLY A 58 -19.17 8.61 5.42
C GLY A 58 -17.80 8.13 4.90
N GLN A 59 -16.82 7.93 5.79
CA GLN A 59 -15.46 7.52 5.45
C GLN A 59 -15.13 6.08 5.86
N VAL A 60 -15.96 5.45 6.70
CA VAL A 60 -15.70 4.10 7.24
C VAL A 60 -15.45 3.07 6.14
N GLU A 61 -16.28 3.03 5.10
CA GLU A 61 -16.08 2.05 4.02
C GLU A 61 -14.83 2.37 3.17
N LEU A 62 -14.45 3.64 3.02
CA LEU A 62 -13.18 4.02 2.37
C LEU A 62 -11.98 3.59 3.22
N ALA A 63 -12.07 3.73 4.54
CA ALA A 63 -11.03 3.26 5.45
C ALA A 63 -10.89 1.73 5.39
N VAL A 64 -12.00 0.99 5.38
CA VAL A 64 -12.00 -0.48 5.23
C VAL A 64 -11.35 -0.89 3.90
N MET A 65 -11.75 -0.26 2.79
CA MET A 65 -11.14 -0.53 1.48
C MET A 65 -9.65 -0.24 1.46
N ALA A 66 -9.20 0.84 2.12
CA ALA A 66 -7.78 1.15 2.22
C ALA A 66 -7.02 0.07 3.01
N LEU A 67 -7.56 -0.40 4.13
CA LEU A 67 -6.96 -1.48 4.92
C LEU A 67 -6.82 -2.77 4.10
N GLU A 68 -7.84 -3.13 3.31
CA GLU A 68 -7.78 -4.31 2.42
C GLU A 68 -6.70 -4.25 1.33
N THR A 69 -6.02 -3.10 1.16
CA THR A 69 -4.86 -2.99 0.26
C THR A 69 -3.57 -3.54 0.88
N TYR A 70 -3.50 -3.64 2.21
CA TYR A 70 -2.37 -4.21 2.92
C TYR A 70 -2.59 -5.71 3.18
N ALA A 71 -1.67 -6.55 2.73
CA ALA A 71 -1.78 -8.02 2.84
C ALA A 71 -0.47 -8.64 3.36
N GLY A 72 0.04 -8.11 4.48
CA GLY A 72 1.27 -8.59 5.12
C GLY A 72 1.04 -9.66 6.20
N PRO A 73 2.10 -10.34 6.68
CA PRO A 73 2.00 -11.34 7.75
C PRO A 73 1.48 -10.77 9.08
N ASP A 74 1.55 -9.45 9.21
CA ASP A 74 1.29 -8.64 10.39
C ASP A 74 -0.02 -7.82 10.27
N GLU A 75 -0.87 -8.18 9.29
CA GLU A 75 -2.06 -7.45 8.86
C GLU A 75 -2.96 -6.95 10.01
N ALA A 76 -3.37 -7.84 10.92
CA ALA A 76 -4.36 -7.50 11.94
C ALA A 76 -3.90 -6.37 12.87
N TRP A 77 -2.65 -6.40 13.33
CA TRP A 77 -2.13 -5.38 14.23
C TRP A 77 -1.70 -4.12 13.48
N ILE A 78 -1.21 -4.26 12.25
CA ILE A 78 -0.89 -3.10 11.38
C ILE A 78 -2.17 -2.31 11.05
N HIS A 79 -3.28 -2.99 10.80
CA HIS A 79 -4.57 -2.32 10.60
C HIS A 79 -4.97 -1.50 11.83
N GLN A 80 -4.90 -2.09 13.02
CA GLN A 80 -5.25 -1.37 14.26
C GLN A 80 -4.33 -0.18 14.52
N ALA A 81 -3.02 -0.37 14.28
CA ALA A 81 -2.01 0.68 14.38
C ALA A 81 -2.28 1.84 13.42
N ALA A 82 -2.46 1.53 12.14
CA ALA A 82 -2.68 2.51 11.09
C ALA A 82 -3.95 3.33 11.33
N ILE A 83 -5.04 2.69 11.79
CA ILE A 83 -6.27 3.39 12.15
C ILE A 83 -6.00 4.41 13.27
N ARG A 84 -5.36 4.00 14.37
CA ARG A 84 -5.05 4.90 15.50
C ARG A 84 -4.14 6.05 15.10
N LEU A 85 -3.10 5.74 14.32
CA LEU A 85 -2.13 6.71 13.82
C LEU A 85 -2.75 7.73 12.85
N SER A 86 -3.75 7.31 12.07
CA SER A 86 -4.39 8.17 11.08
C SER A 86 -5.21 9.30 11.69
N ASP A 87 -5.61 9.18 12.97
CA ASP A 87 -6.43 10.17 13.67
C ASP A 87 -7.68 10.56 12.86
N GLY A 88 -8.34 9.56 12.28
CA GLY A 88 -9.57 9.74 11.48
C GLY A 88 -9.38 10.29 10.08
N GLN A 89 -8.15 10.50 9.61
CA GLN A 89 -7.88 11.07 8.30
C GLN A 89 -7.48 10.00 7.27
N LEU A 90 -8.25 9.88 6.19
CA LEU A 90 -8.03 8.86 5.14
C LEU A 90 -6.68 9.00 4.41
N HIS A 91 -6.21 10.21 4.16
CA HIS A 91 -4.91 10.42 3.51
C HIS A 91 -3.75 9.96 4.41
N ARG A 92 -3.86 10.19 5.73
CA ARG A 92 -2.89 9.69 6.71
C ARG A 92 -2.93 8.17 6.79
N LEU A 93 -4.12 7.57 6.81
CA LEU A 93 -4.30 6.12 6.79
C LEU A 93 -3.57 5.50 5.58
N ALA A 94 -3.80 6.03 4.38
CA ALA A 94 -3.16 5.56 3.17
C ALA A 94 -1.63 5.70 3.22
N HIS A 95 -1.12 6.82 3.74
CA HIS A 95 0.31 7.02 3.94
C HIS A 95 0.90 5.95 4.88
N TRP A 96 0.28 5.75 6.04
CA TRP A 96 0.74 4.76 7.02
C TRP A 96 0.78 3.35 6.44
N LEU A 97 -0.26 2.93 5.72
CA LEU A 97 -0.30 1.60 5.09
C LEU A 97 0.79 1.42 4.03
N ASN A 98 1.07 2.44 3.22
CA ASN A 98 2.13 2.41 2.22
C ASN A 98 3.55 2.32 2.84
N SER A 99 3.72 2.83 4.05
CA SER A 99 4.99 2.81 4.77
C SER A 99 5.16 1.59 5.69
N ALA A 100 4.10 0.81 5.91
CA ALA A 100 4.06 -0.23 6.94
C ALA A 100 5.18 -1.28 6.83
N GLU A 101 5.51 -1.75 5.63
CA GLU A 101 6.59 -2.74 5.44
C GLU A 101 7.98 -2.17 5.70
N ARG A 102 8.18 -0.89 5.38
CA ARG A 102 9.47 -0.19 5.56
C ARG A 102 9.69 0.25 7.00
N GLU A 103 8.60 0.48 7.73
CA GLU A 103 8.60 1.15 9.02
C GLU A 103 7.92 0.33 10.12
N LEU A 104 8.05 -1.00 10.08
CA LEU A 104 7.46 -1.90 11.10
C LEU A 104 7.87 -1.53 12.53
N GLY A 105 9.11 -1.05 12.73
CA GLY A 105 9.58 -0.57 14.03
C GLY A 105 8.82 0.67 14.52
N THR A 106 8.56 1.61 13.61
CA THR A 106 7.75 2.82 13.84
C THR A 106 6.32 2.44 14.22
N PHE A 107 5.73 1.53 13.47
CA PHE A 107 4.41 0.98 13.74
C PHE A 107 4.32 0.33 15.13
N ARG A 108 5.30 -0.48 15.52
CA ARG A 108 5.35 -1.10 16.85
C ARG A 108 5.46 -0.07 17.97
N TRP A 109 6.22 1.00 17.75
CA TRP A 109 6.39 2.06 18.74
C TRP A 109 5.09 2.85 18.98
N TYR A 110 4.37 3.19 17.90
CA TYR A 110 3.15 3.98 17.98
C TYR A 110 1.86 3.20 18.30
N ALA A 111 1.83 1.92 17.94
CA ALA A 111 0.65 1.07 18.15
C ALA A 111 0.59 0.47 19.56
N GLY A 112 1.74 0.34 20.21
CA GLY A 112 1.87 -0.22 21.55
C GLY A 112 1.46 0.78 22.65
N GLU A 113 1.15 0.25 23.84
CA GLU A 113 1.17 1.09 25.04
C GLU A 113 2.61 1.54 25.30
N PRO A 114 2.86 2.83 25.55
CA PRO A 114 4.20 3.32 25.81
C PRO A 114 4.69 2.77 27.15
N ALA A 115 5.59 1.77 27.11
CA ALA A 115 6.15 1.17 28.32
C ALA A 115 7.14 2.12 29.03
N ASP A 116 7.88 2.93 28.25
CA ASP A 116 9.03 3.70 28.73
C ASP A 116 8.93 5.22 28.44
N VAL A 117 7.80 5.70 27.90
CA VAL A 117 7.59 7.13 27.61
C VAL A 117 6.25 7.61 28.16
N SER A 118 6.16 8.89 28.51
CA SER A 118 4.88 9.45 28.99
C SER A 118 3.83 9.44 27.86
N LEU A 119 2.55 9.31 28.24
CA LEU A 119 1.44 9.39 27.29
C LEU A 119 1.43 10.71 26.51
N GLU A 120 1.83 11.81 27.14
CA GLU A 120 1.95 13.13 26.51
C GLU A 120 3.04 13.15 25.44
N SER A 121 4.22 12.61 25.74
CA SER A 121 5.32 12.49 24.77
C SER A 121 4.95 11.59 23.60
N HIS A 122 4.23 10.50 23.87
CA HIS A 122 3.73 9.59 22.84
C HIS A 122 2.74 10.31 21.91
N ARG A 123 1.78 11.06 22.48
CA ARG A 123 0.82 11.86 21.70
C ARG A 123 1.52 12.91 20.84
N PHE A 124 2.46 13.65 21.42
CA PHE A 124 3.23 14.66 20.69
C PHE A 124 3.95 14.07 19.47
N ALA A 125 4.57 12.89 19.62
CA ALA A 125 5.27 12.25 18.52
C ALA A 125 4.31 11.87 17.36
N VAL A 126 3.12 11.35 17.68
CA VAL A 126 2.08 11.05 16.67
C VAL A 126 1.64 12.32 15.96
N GLU A 127 1.33 13.38 16.72
CA GLU A 127 0.92 14.68 16.16
C GLU A 127 2.00 15.28 15.25
N PHE A 128 3.26 15.19 15.68
CA PHE A 128 4.40 15.69 14.92
C PHE A 128 4.55 14.98 13.57
N ILE A 129 4.51 13.65 13.55
CA ILE A 129 4.62 12.89 12.29
C ILE A 129 3.40 13.13 11.40
N ASN A 130 2.20 13.14 11.96
CA ASN A 130 1.00 13.46 11.19
C ASN A 130 1.08 14.85 10.56
N GLY A 131 1.65 15.83 11.27
CA GLY A 131 1.92 17.16 10.71
C GLY A 131 2.96 17.18 9.58
N LEU A 132 3.87 16.20 9.52
CA LEU A 132 4.76 16.02 8.36
C LEU A 132 4.01 15.41 7.18
N ILE A 133 3.22 14.36 7.41
CA ILE A 133 2.39 13.71 6.38
C ILE A 133 1.44 14.72 5.74
N ASP A 134 0.83 15.60 6.54
CA ASP A 134 -0.10 16.62 6.05
C ASP A 134 0.57 17.65 5.11
N LYS A 135 1.88 17.90 5.26
CA LYS A 135 2.60 18.80 4.35
C LYS A 135 2.81 18.20 2.97
N ASP A 136 2.89 16.88 2.91
CA ASP A 136 3.05 16.13 1.66
C ASP A 136 1.70 15.82 1.00
N ALA A 137 0.58 16.16 1.65
CA ALA A 137 -0.75 15.99 1.08
C ALA A 137 -0.95 16.93 -0.12
N PRO A 138 -1.48 16.42 -1.26
CA PRO A 138 -1.78 17.27 -2.41
C PRO A 138 -2.72 18.40 -2.00
N ARG A 139 -2.32 19.64 -2.27
CA ARG A 139 -3.19 20.80 -2.05
C ARG A 139 -4.38 20.70 -3.03
N PRO A 140 -5.63 20.84 -2.59
CA PRO A 140 -6.76 20.81 -3.51
C PRO A 140 -6.59 21.94 -4.55
N PRO A 141 -6.98 21.70 -5.82
CA PRO A 141 -6.96 22.75 -6.82
C PRO A 141 -7.86 23.90 -6.36
N GLU A 142 -7.35 25.13 -6.44
CA GLU A 142 -8.16 26.31 -6.12
C GLU A 142 -9.34 26.40 -7.11
N PRO A 143 -10.56 26.73 -6.65
CA PRO A 143 -11.66 27.00 -7.56
C PRO A 143 -11.32 28.26 -8.36
N HIS A 144 -11.13 28.10 -9.67
CA HIS A 144 -11.01 29.18 -10.65
C HIS A 144 -12.36 29.81 -10.94
#